data_AF-A0A2H0Y1B9-F1
#
_entry.id   AF-A0A2H0Y1B9-F1
#
_cell.length_a   1.000
_cell.length_b   1.000
_cell.length_c   1.000
_cell.angle_alpha   90.00
_cell.angle_beta   90.00
_cell.angle_gamma   90.00
#
_symmetry.space_group_name_H-M   'P 1'
#
loop_
_entity.id
_entity.type
_entity.pdbx_description
1 polymer ?
#
loop_
_entity_poly.entity_id
_entity_poly.type
_entity_poly.pdbx_seq_one_letter_code
_entity_poly.pdbx_strand_id
1 'polypeptide(L)'
;MGFADKYPEHWQANGSLSVFSQDVRLHHRLVKIHPFVNGNGCYSRLVSDIFLFANNHPLPVWPDKDLFVSGGVREQYISALKSADKGNFEQLEKFTARLIKEF
;
A
#
# COMPACT_ATOMS: atom_id res chain seq x y z
N MET A 1 18.47 12.67 15.14
CA MET A 1 18.88 11.37 15.71
C MET A 1 18.05 10.31 15.00
N GLY A 2 18.67 9.59 14.07
CA GLY A 2 18.01 8.86 12.98
C GLY A 2 17.37 7.54 13.41
N PHE A 3 16.19 7.27 12.86
CA PHE A 3 15.48 5.99 12.94
C PHE A 3 15.73 5.11 11.69
N ALA A 4 16.77 5.40 10.91
CA ALA A 4 16.92 4.85 9.56
C ALA A 4 17.53 3.43 9.48
N ASP A 5 18.13 2.90 10.55
CA ASP A 5 19.10 1.80 10.39
C ASP A 5 18.63 0.38 10.75
N LYS A 6 17.33 0.12 10.91
CA LYS A 6 16.87 -1.26 11.21
C LYS A 6 15.52 -1.62 10.59
N TYR A 7 15.50 -1.84 9.28
CA TYR A 7 14.46 -2.67 8.66
C TYR A 7 15.10 -3.74 7.77
N PRO A 8 14.50 -4.95 7.67
CA PRO A 8 15.13 -6.10 7.03
C PRO A 8 15.47 -5.83 5.56
N GLU A 9 16.75 -6.03 5.21
CA GLU A 9 17.43 -5.63 3.96
C GLU A 9 16.99 -6.38 2.69
N HIS A 10 15.89 -7.13 2.71
CA HIS A 10 15.64 -8.18 1.72
C HIS A 10 15.23 -7.68 0.31
N TRP A 11 14.76 -6.43 0.18
CA TRP A 11 14.37 -5.86 -1.12
C TRP A 11 15.36 -4.86 -1.70
N GLN A 12 16.18 -4.21 -0.87
CA GLN A 12 17.05 -3.11 -1.32
C GLN A 12 18.32 -3.57 -2.04
N ALA A 13 18.65 -4.87 -1.98
CA ALA A 13 19.96 -5.37 -2.39
C ALA A 13 20.16 -5.66 -3.90
N ASN A 14 19.13 -5.64 -4.78
CA ASN A 14 19.29 -6.15 -6.16
C ASN A 14 18.49 -5.39 -7.24
N GLY A 15 18.93 -4.21 -7.69
CA GLY A 15 18.23 -3.49 -8.79
C GLY A 15 16.76 -3.20 -8.45
N SER A 16 16.58 -2.90 -7.17
CA SER A 16 15.39 -2.96 -6.32
C SER A 16 14.14 -2.31 -6.90
N LEU A 17 12.98 -2.93 -6.64
CA LEU A 17 11.67 -2.28 -6.73
C LEU A 17 11.73 -0.88 -6.09
N SER A 18 11.06 0.10 -6.67
CA SER A 18 10.95 1.44 -6.09
C SER A 18 10.32 1.36 -4.69
N VAL A 19 10.56 2.36 -3.84
CA VAL A 19 9.90 2.48 -2.53
C VAL A 19 8.39 2.34 -2.68
N PHE A 20 7.80 2.99 -3.69
CA PHE A 20 6.38 2.87 -4.02
C PHE A 20 5.94 1.44 -4.36
N SER A 21 6.69 0.72 -5.21
CA SER A 21 6.35 -0.66 -5.56
C SER A 21 6.54 -1.62 -4.38
N GLN A 22 7.49 -1.35 -3.47
CA GLN A 22 7.63 -2.09 -2.21
C GLN A 22 6.43 -1.87 -1.29
N ASP A 23 6.02 -0.62 -1.11
CA ASP A 23 4.84 -0.24 -0.34
C ASP A 23 3.57 -0.95 -0.84
N VAL A 24 3.29 -0.88 -2.14
CA VAL A 24 2.10 -1.48 -2.73
C VAL A 24 2.03 -2.99 -2.47
N ARG A 25 3.18 -3.67 -2.52
CA ARG A 25 3.28 -5.11 -2.21
C ARG A 25 3.15 -5.39 -0.72
N LEU A 26 3.73 -4.55 0.14
CA LEU A 26 3.57 -4.64 1.60
C LEU A 26 2.09 -4.49 1.98
N HIS A 27 1.44 -3.44 1.51
CA HIS A 27 0.02 -3.18 1.70
C HIS A 27 -0.86 -4.36 1.26
N HIS A 28 -0.67 -4.86 0.03
CA HIS A 28 -1.40 -6.03 -0.47
C HIS A 28 -1.18 -7.27 0.41
N ARG A 29 0.08 -7.52 0.80
CA ARG A 29 0.42 -8.69 1.61
C ARG A 29 -0.24 -8.67 2.97
N LEU A 30 -0.32 -7.51 3.62
CA LEU A 30 -1.00 -7.33 4.91
C LEU A 30 -2.51 -7.56 4.80
N VAL A 31 -3.15 -7.04 3.74
CA VAL A 31 -4.56 -7.29 3.45
C VAL A 31 -4.82 -8.79 3.24
N LYS A 32 -3.91 -9.48 2.53
CA LYS A 32 -4.02 -10.90 2.20
C LYS A 32 -3.78 -11.83 3.39
N ILE A 33 -2.86 -11.50 4.28
CA ILE A 33 -2.62 -12.28 5.51
C ILE A 33 -3.85 -12.19 6.44
N HIS A 34 -4.51 -11.04 6.48
CA HIS A 34 -5.76 -10.82 7.19
C HIS A 34 -5.72 -11.22 8.69
N PRO A 35 -4.81 -10.65 9.49
CA PRO A 35 -4.55 -11.10 10.87
C PRO A 35 -5.65 -10.76 11.89
N PHE A 36 -6.56 -9.84 11.56
CA PHE A 36 -7.64 -9.40 12.46
C PHE A 36 -9.01 -9.85 11.98
N VAL A 37 -10.00 -9.91 12.89
CA VAL A 37 -11.41 -10.19 12.52
C VAL A 37 -11.99 -9.08 11.64
N ASN A 38 -11.64 -7.83 11.93
CA ASN A 38 -12.09 -6.64 11.20
C ASN A 38 -10.96 -5.61 11.11
N GLY A 39 -11.09 -4.66 10.18
CA GLY A 39 -10.17 -3.52 10.09
C GLY A 39 -8.87 -3.77 9.34
N ASN A 40 -8.67 -4.95 8.72
CA ASN A 40 -7.45 -5.29 7.98
C ASN A 40 -7.09 -4.27 6.88
N GLY A 41 -8.10 -3.73 6.19
CA GLY A 41 -7.88 -2.67 5.19
C GLY A 41 -7.33 -1.38 5.80
N CYS A 42 -7.89 -0.92 6.93
CA CYS A 42 -7.43 0.29 7.62
C CYS A 42 -6.02 0.08 8.21
N TYR A 43 -5.80 -1.06 8.88
CA TYR A 43 -4.49 -1.45 9.38
C TYR A 43 -3.42 -1.46 8.27
N SER A 44 -3.73 -2.05 7.11
CA SER A 44 -2.76 -2.17 6.03
C SER A 44 -2.45 -0.82 5.36
N ARG A 45 -3.44 0.10 5.28
CA ARG A 45 -3.22 1.48 4.82
C ARG A 45 -2.38 2.29 5.80
N LEU A 46 -2.62 2.15 7.11
CA LEU A 46 -1.78 2.80 8.12
C LEU A 46 -0.32 2.34 8.03
N VAL A 47 -0.08 1.04 7.85
CA VAL A 47 1.30 0.53 7.69
C VAL A 47 1.94 1.03 6.39
N SER A 48 1.16 1.16 5.32
CA SER A 48 1.60 1.76 4.06
C SER A 48 2.05 3.22 4.25
N ASP A 49 1.26 4.03 4.93
CA ASP A 49 1.61 5.42 5.24
C ASP A 49 2.90 5.52 6.07
N ILE A 50 3.06 4.67 7.09
CA ILE A 50 4.27 4.61 7.92
C ILE A 50 5.49 4.23 7.08
N PHE A 51 5.37 3.24 6.20
CA PHE A 51 6.47 2.78 5.35
C PHE A 51 6.91 3.88 4.38
N LEU A 52 5.95 4.52 3.69
CA LEU A 52 6.25 5.61 2.75
C LEU A 52 6.85 6.83 3.48
N PHE A 53 6.30 7.20 4.63
CA PHE A 53 6.83 8.29 5.46
C PHE A 53 8.28 8.02 5.89
N ALA A 54 8.57 6.81 6.38
CA ALA A 54 9.91 6.43 6.81
C ALA A 54 10.96 6.45 5.68
N ASN A 55 10.51 6.30 4.43
CA ASN A 55 11.35 6.34 3.24
C ASN A 55 11.33 7.71 2.51
N ASN A 56 10.82 8.77 3.17
CA ASN A 56 10.69 10.12 2.59
C ASN A 56 9.92 10.16 1.25
N HIS A 57 8.90 9.30 1.12
CA HIS A 57 8.05 9.23 -0.07
C HIS A 57 6.73 9.99 0.16
N PRO A 58 6.17 10.65 -0.87
CA PRO A 58 4.82 11.21 -0.80
C PRO A 58 3.76 10.19 -0.35
N LEU A 59 2.82 10.66 0.48
CA LEU A 59 1.77 9.82 1.05
C LEU A 59 0.51 9.84 0.18
N PRO A 60 -0.18 8.69 0.01
CA PRO A 60 -1.50 8.65 -0.58
C PRO A 60 -2.54 9.29 0.35
N VAL A 61 -3.49 10.02 -0.22
CA VAL A 61 -4.69 10.50 0.50
C VAL A 61 -5.79 9.46 0.33
N TRP A 62 -5.92 8.56 1.30
CA TRP A 62 -6.91 7.49 1.25
C TRP A 62 -8.35 8.03 1.31
N PRO A 63 -9.22 7.67 0.37
CA PRO A 63 -10.63 8.07 0.40
C PRO A 63 -11.42 7.17 1.37
N ASP A 64 -11.13 7.27 2.67
CA ASP A 64 -11.62 6.32 3.67
C ASP A 64 -13.13 6.12 3.62
N LYS A 65 -13.93 7.20 3.56
CA LYS A 65 -15.39 7.10 3.46
C LYS A 65 -15.85 6.23 2.29
N ASP A 66 -15.25 6.44 1.12
CA ASP A 66 -15.61 5.72 -0.11
C ASP A 66 -15.01 4.30 -0.16
N LEU A 67 -14.02 4.01 0.67
CA LEU A 67 -13.48 2.66 0.86
C LEU A 67 -14.28 1.83 1.88
N PHE A 68 -15.00 2.49 2.80
CA PHE A 68 -15.91 1.84 3.75
C PHE A 68 -17.29 1.55 3.14
N VAL A 69 -17.83 2.49 2.36
CA VAL A 69 -19.14 2.35 1.74
C VAL A 69 -19.01 1.62 0.40
N SER A 70 -19.95 0.73 0.09
CA SER A 70 -20.03 0.11 -1.23
C SER A 70 -20.25 1.19 -2.30
N GLY A 71 -19.39 1.19 -3.32
CA GLY A 71 -19.41 2.17 -4.40
C GLY A 71 -18.21 2.00 -5.34
N GLY A 72 -18.15 2.84 -6.37
CA GLY A 72 -17.18 2.68 -7.46
C GLY A 72 -15.71 2.69 -7.01
N VAL A 73 -15.35 3.50 -6.01
CA VAL A 73 -13.96 3.56 -5.50
C VAL A 73 -13.58 2.24 -4.80
N ARG A 74 -14.45 1.74 -3.92
CA ARG A 74 -14.25 0.46 -3.23
C ARG A 74 -14.17 -0.71 -4.22
N GLU A 75 -15.01 -0.72 -5.24
CA GLU A 75 -15.00 -1.76 -6.29
C GLU A 75 -13.68 -1.75 -7.08
N GLN A 76 -13.21 -0.56 -7.48
CA GLN A 76 -11.92 -0.40 -8.15
C GLN A 76 -10.76 -0.88 -7.28
N TYR A 77 -10.76 -0.50 -6.01
CA TYR A 77 -9.74 -0.93 -5.05
C TYR A 77 -9.72 -2.44 -4.85
N ILE A 78 -10.90 -3.07 -4.64
CA ILE A 78 -11.01 -4.53 -4.49
C ILE A 78 -10.59 -5.24 -5.77
N SER A 79 -10.95 -4.72 -6.95
CA SER A 79 -10.53 -5.29 -8.24
C SER A 79 -9.01 -5.23 -8.42
N ALA A 80 -8.38 -4.14 -8.00
CA ALA A 80 -6.93 -3.99 -8.02
C ALA A 80 -6.25 -4.99 -7.06
N LEU A 81 -6.75 -5.16 -5.83
CA LEU A 81 -6.27 -6.17 -4.89
C LEU A 81 -6.38 -7.60 -5.45
N LYS A 82 -7.52 -7.94 -6.07
CA LYS A 82 -7.73 -9.25 -6.72
C LYS A 82 -6.81 -9.48 -7.91
N SER A 83 -6.40 -8.42 -8.61
CA SER A 83 -5.39 -8.51 -9.67
C SER A 83 -4.00 -8.78 -9.10
N ALA A 84 -3.66 -8.10 -7.99
CA ALA A 84 -2.43 -8.33 -7.25
C ALA A 84 -2.37 -9.74 -6.62
N ASP A 85 -3.51 -10.34 -6.25
CA ASP A 85 -3.55 -11.75 -5.82
C ASP A 85 -3.03 -12.73 -6.87
N LYS A 86 -3.13 -12.37 -8.15
CA LYS A 86 -2.62 -13.14 -9.30
C LYS A 86 -1.22 -12.71 -9.73
N GLY A 87 -0.56 -11.87 -8.95
CA GLY A 87 0.78 -11.34 -9.22
C GLY A 87 0.82 -10.10 -10.12
N ASN A 88 -0.32 -9.60 -10.60
CA ASN A 88 -0.38 -8.35 -11.38
C ASN A 88 -0.61 -7.14 -10.46
N PHE A 89 0.48 -6.49 -10.06
CA PHE A 89 0.45 -5.32 -9.17
C PHE A 89 0.15 -4.00 -9.88
N GLU A 90 0.20 -3.95 -11.22
CA GLU A 90 0.08 -2.72 -12.00
C GLU A 90 -1.23 -1.97 -11.69
N GLN A 91 -2.34 -2.69 -11.51
CA GLN A 91 -3.63 -2.08 -11.21
C GLN A 91 -3.66 -1.46 -9.81
N LEU A 92 -2.99 -2.10 -8.84
CA LEU A 92 -2.90 -1.59 -7.47
C LEU A 92 -1.93 -0.41 -7.39
N GLU A 93 -0.81 -0.47 -8.09
CA GLU A 93 0.12 0.65 -8.26
C GLU A 93 -0.59 1.85 -8.90
N LYS A 94 -1.33 1.66 -10.00
CA LYS A 94 -2.13 2.73 -10.63
C LYS A 94 -3.21 3.28 -9.71
N PHE A 95 -3.86 2.44 -8.92
CA PHE A 95 -4.85 2.88 -7.94
C PHE A 95 -4.20 3.78 -6.88
N THR A 96 -3.14 3.30 -6.22
CA THR A 96 -2.45 4.04 -5.15
C THR A 96 -1.79 5.32 -5.67
N ALA A 97 -1.18 5.30 -6.85
CA ALA A 97 -0.49 6.47 -7.42
C ALA A 97 -1.46 7.65 -7.64
N ARG A 98 -2.71 7.37 -8.03
CA ARG A 98 -3.76 8.41 -8.19
C ARG A 98 -4.16 9.08 -6.86
N LEU A 99 -3.83 8.47 -5.73
CA LEU A 99 -4.12 9.02 -4.41
C LEU A 99 -2.99 9.92 -3.89
N ILE A 100 -1.79 9.81 -4.47
CA ILE A 100 -0.67 10.70 -4.17
C ILE A 100 -0.91 12.00 -4.90
N LYS A 101 -0.95 13.10 -4.14
CA LYS A 101 -1.04 14.46 -4.69
C LYS A 101 0.32 15.11 -4.56
N GLU A 102 0.84 15.67 -5.64
CA GLU A 102 1.97 16.60 -5.56
C GLU A 102 1.45 17.91 -4.95
N PHE A 103 2.15 18.40 -3.93
CA PHE A 103 1.88 19.69 -3.28
C PHE A 103 2.87 20.73 -3.77
#